data_AF-A0A7S0RVX2-F1
#
_entry.id   AF-A0A7S0RVX2-F1
#
_cell.length_a   1.000
_cell.length_b   1.000
_cell.length_c   1.000
_cell.angle_alpha   90.00
_cell.angle_beta   90.00
_cell.angle_gamma   90.00
#
_symmetry.space_group_name_H-M   'P 1'
#
loop_
_entity.id
_entity.type
_entity.pdbx_description
1 polymer ?
#
loop_
_entity_poly.entity_id
_entity_poly.type
_entity_poly.pdbx_seq_one_letter_code
_entity_poly.pdbx_strand_id
1 'polypeptide(L)'
;GMNRRQPDPGGGAVAWSPIAANCLAKRAAWLLAAAALVPRAMASEANATGILNMADTLRVDMLLTHGFLVFFMQTGFIALESGMGRAKNVRNICLKNVVDVLLCALCWWAVGFGFAYGDSAGGVIGYSNFL
;
A
#
# COMPACT_ATOMS: atom_id res chain seq x y z
N GLY A 1 4.71 33.33 -35.54
CA GLY A 1 4.00 32.09 -35.94
C GLY A 1 4.34 30.98 -34.98
N MET A 2 3.40 30.59 -34.12
CA MET A 2 3.53 29.42 -33.23
C MET A 2 2.12 28.90 -32.96
N ASN A 3 1.56 28.27 -33.99
CA ASN A 3 0.29 27.56 -33.93
C ASN A 3 0.57 26.13 -33.45
N ARG A 4 0.55 25.89 -32.12
CA ARG A 4 0.53 24.53 -31.58
C ARG A 4 -0.92 24.06 -31.60
N ARG A 5 -1.18 23.23 -32.61
CA ARG A 5 -2.44 22.57 -32.97
C ARG A 5 -3.27 22.20 -31.73
N GLN A 6 -4.53 22.62 -31.75
CA GLN A 6 -5.59 22.10 -30.90
C GLN A 6 -5.76 20.59 -31.18
N PRO A 7 -6.14 19.78 -30.18
CA PRO A 7 -6.31 18.35 -30.36
C PRO A 7 -7.52 18.05 -31.26
N ASP A 8 -7.29 17.10 -32.17
CA ASP A 8 -8.22 16.56 -33.15
C ASP A 8 -9.35 15.76 -32.49
N PRO A 9 -10.62 15.96 -32.90
CA PRO A 9 -11.76 15.27 -32.32
C PRO A 9 -11.91 13.91 -33.00
N GLY A 10 -11.11 12.94 -32.59
CA GLY A 10 -11.21 11.60 -33.15
C GLY A 10 -10.23 10.59 -32.55
N GLY A 11 -10.69 9.86 -31.53
CA GLY A 11 -10.27 8.48 -31.28
C GLY A 11 -8.81 8.20 -30.93
N GLY A 12 -8.55 8.13 -29.62
CA GLY A 12 -7.78 7.00 -29.05
C GLY A 12 -6.29 6.89 -29.38
N ALA A 13 -5.47 7.80 -28.86
CA ALA A 13 -4.12 7.48 -28.38
C ALA A 13 -3.57 8.70 -27.64
N VAL A 14 -3.66 8.70 -26.31
CA VAL A 14 -2.96 9.69 -25.48
C VAL A 14 -1.46 9.51 -25.73
N ALA A 15 -0.87 10.44 -26.48
CA ALA A 15 0.56 10.50 -26.70
C ALA A 15 1.24 10.88 -25.37
N TRP A 16 1.64 9.87 -24.59
CA TRP A 16 2.41 10.04 -23.36
C TRP A 16 3.85 10.46 -23.70
N SER A 17 4.40 11.40 -22.93
CA SER A 17 5.82 11.76 -23.04
C SER A 17 6.72 10.53 -22.78
N PRO A 18 7.95 10.46 -23.35
CA PRO A 18 8.85 9.30 -23.19
C PRO A 18 9.19 8.97 -21.72
N ILE A 19 9.02 9.93 -20.82
CA ILE A 19 9.26 9.78 -19.38
C ILE A 19 8.13 9.00 -18.71
N ALA A 20 6.87 9.21 -19.11
CA ALA A 20 5.71 8.53 -18.53
C ALA A 20 5.64 7.04 -18.90
N ALA A 21 6.08 6.69 -20.12
CA ALA A 21 6.20 5.29 -20.55
C ALA A 21 7.25 4.52 -19.72
N ASN A 22 8.40 5.14 -19.44
CA ASN A 22 9.45 4.54 -18.61
C ASN A 22 9.02 4.38 -17.13
N CYS A 23 8.17 5.27 -16.62
CA CYS A 23 7.58 5.15 -15.28
C CYS A 23 6.58 3.98 -15.19
N LEU A 24 5.75 3.78 -16.21
CA LEU A 24 4.76 2.70 -16.24
C LEU A 24 5.42 1.32 -16.37
N ALA A 25 6.47 1.22 -17.19
CA ALA A 25 7.25 -0.01 -17.36
C ALA A 25 8.00 -0.41 -16.08
N LYS A 26 8.59 0.55 -15.35
CA LYS A 26 9.25 0.29 -14.05
C LYS A 26 8.26 -0.13 -12.96
N ARG A 27 7.04 0.43 -12.96
CA ARG A 27 5.94 0.01 -12.07
C ARG A 27 5.46 -1.41 -12.39
N ALA A 28 5.25 -1.74 -13.67
CA ALA A 28 4.85 -3.08 -14.08
C ALA A 28 5.91 -4.13 -13.73
N ALA A 29 7.19 -3.82 -13.91
CA ALA A 29 8.29 -4.70 -13.52
C ALA A 29 8.35 -4.94 -12.00
N TRP A 30 8.14 -3.90 -11.18
CA TRP A 30 8.08 -4.05 -9.72
C TRP A 30 6.87 -4.88 -9.25
N LEU A 31 5.71 -4.68 -9.87
CA LEU A 31 4.49 -5.45 -9.55
C LEU A 31 4.63 -6.92 -9.93
N LEU A 32 5.24 -7.22 -11.09
CA LEU A 32 5.52 -8.60 -11.51
C LEU A 32 6.58 -9.26 -10.64
N ALA A 33 7.64 -8.54 -10.25
CA ALA A 33 8.67 -9.06 -9.35
C ALA A 33 8.12 -9.31 -7.93
N ALA A 34 7.28 -8.42 -7.40
CA ALA A 34 6.63 -8.60 -6.11
C ALA A 34 5.67 -9.80 -6.13
N ALA A 35 4.85 -9.94 -7.18
CA ALA A 35 3.96 -11.08 -7.34
C ALA A 35 4.70 -12.42 -7.48
N ALA A 36 5.91 -12.42 -8.04
CA ALA A 36 6.74 -13.61 -8.19
C ALA A 36 7.44 -14.05 -6.89
N LEU A 37 7.58 -13.18 -5.91
CA LEU A 37 8.25 -13.48 -4.63
C LEU A 37 7.29 -14.10 -3.59
N VAL A 38 5.99 -13.80 -3.66
CA VAL A 38 4.99 -14.30 -2.69
C VAL A 38 4.88 -15.84 -2.67
N PRO A 39 4.91 -16.57 -3.82
CA PRO A 39 4.79 -18.02 -3.79
C PRO A 39 6.07 -18.76 -3.36
N ARG A 40 7.26 -18.16 -3.48
CA ARG A 40 8.54 -18.86 -3.23
C ARG A 40 8.88 -19.02 -1.74
N ALA A 41 8.31 -18.19 -0.87
CA ALA A 41 8.45 -18.34 0.58
C ALA A 41 7.56 -19.46 1.16
N MET A 42 6.63 -20.01 0.37
CA MET A 42 5.60 -20.97 0.80
C MET A 42 5.90 -22.43 0.39
N ALA A 43 7.17 -22.81 0.33
CA ALA A 43 7.56 -24.21 0.14
C ALA A 43 8.04 -24.77 1.50
N SER A 44 7.14 -25.44 2.23
CA SER A 44 7.49 -26.15 3.47
C SER A 44 6.94 -27.59 3.45
N GLU A 45 7.83 -28.52 3.79
CA GLU A 45 7.64 -29.97 3.79
C GLU A 45 6.89 -30.45 5.05
N ALA A 46 6.07 -31.50 4.90
CA ALA A 46 5.04 -31.89 5.87
C ALA A 46 5.49 -33.01 6.83
N ASN A 47 5.32 -32.79 8.14
CA ASN A 47 5.45 -33.80 9.21
C ASN A 47 4.31 -33.60 10.22
N ALA A 48 3.49 -34.61 10.51
CA ALA A 48 2.12 -34.47 11.07
C ALA A 48 1.98 -33.74 12.43
N THR A 49 2.96 -33.80 13.34
CA THR A 49 3.01 -32.97 14.57
C THR A 49 3.69 -31.61 14.34
N GLY A 50 4.52 -31.52 13.30
CA GLY A 50 4.98 -30.26 12.73
C GLY A 50 3.85 -29.49 12.05
N ILE A 51 2.81 -30.12 11.50
CA ILE A 51 1.77 -29.41 10.72
C ILE A 51 1.05 -28.31 11.52
N LEU A 52 0.78 -28.49 12.83
CA LEU A 52 0.14 -27.44 13.63
C LEU A 52 1.08 -26.25 13.89
N ASN A 53 2.34 -26.52 14.24
CA ASN A 53 3.35 -25.49 14.46
C ASN A 53 3.75 -24.78 13.15
N MET A 54 3.79 -25.51 12.04
CA MET A 54 4.04 -24.98 10.70
C MET A 54 2.85 -24.12 10.25
N ALA A 55 1.60 -24.53 10.53
CA ALA A 55 0.43 -23.72 10.25
C ALA A 55 0.42 -22.40 11.03
N ASP A 56 0.83 -22.41 12.31
CA ASP A 56 0.95 -21.18 13.10
C ASP A 56 2.08 -20.27 12.60
N THR A 57 3.21 -20.85 12.19
CA THR A 57 4.33 -20.10 11.59
C THR A 57 3.92 -19.45 10.26
N LEU A 58 3.16 -20.16 9.43
CA LEU A 58 2.63 -19.61 8.18
C LEU A 58 1.58 -18.51 8.42
N ARG A 59 0.75 -18.61 9.46
CA ARG A 59 -0.23 -17.57 9.81
C ARG A 59 0.44 -16.26 10.19
N VAL A 60 1.48 -16.31 11.01
CA VAL A 60 2.21 -15.10 11.42
C VAL A 60 3.02 -14.50 10.27
N ASP A 61 3.61 -15.34 9.41
CA ASP A 61 4.32 -14.88 8.20
C ASP A 61 3.38 -14.20 7.20
N MET A 62 2.18 -14.78 6.99
CA MET A 62 1.13 -14.15 6.21
C MET A 62 0.76 -12.81 6.81
N LEU A 63 0.46 -12.74 8.10
CA LEU A 63 0.06 -11.48 8.74
C LEU A 63 1.13 -10.39 8.57
N LEU A 64 2.40 -10.74 8.74
CA LEU A 64 3.52 -9.81 8.59
C LEU A 64 3.68 -9.36 7.12
N THR A 65 3.63 -10.29 6.18
CA THR A 65 3.74 -10.01 4.73
C THR A 65 2.59 -9.13 4.23
N HIS A 66 1.36 -9.43 4.65
CA HIS A 66 0.19 -8.60 4.31
C HIS A 66 0.30 -7.20 4.95
N GLY A 67 0.81 -7.10 6.18
CA GLY A 67 1.08 -5.82 6.84
C GLY A 67 2.07 -4.94 6.05
N PHE A 68 3.16 -5.52 5.55
CA PHE A 68 4.11 -4.81 4.69
C PHE A 68 3.50 -4.34 3.36
N LEU A 69 2.63 -5.16 2.74
CA LEU A 69 1.92 -4.80 1.50
C LEU A 69 1.01 -3.57 1.70
N VAL A 70 0.28 -3.51 2.81
CA VAL A 70 -0.63 -2.40 3.13
C VAL A 70 0.14 -1.10 3.35
N PHE A 71 1.29 -1.15 4.04
CA PHE A 71 2.17 0.03 4.17
C PHE A 71 2.65 0.55 2.81
N PHE A 72 2.95 -0.37 1.88
CA PHE A 72 3.32 -0.02 0.52
C PHE A 72 2.16 0.59 -0.30
N MET A 73 0.89 0.34 0.05
CA MET A 73 -0.24 0.99 -0.62
C MET A 73 -0.26 2.50 -0.36
N GLN A 74 -0.06 2.92 0.89
CA GLN A 74 -0.06 4.35 1.21
C GLN A 74 1.09 5.07 0.50
N THR A 75 2.28 4.45 0.49
CA THR A 75 3.44 4.93 -0.28
C THR A 75 3.17 4.94 -1.80
N GLY A 76 2.38 3.98 -2.30
CA GLY A 76 2.00 3.86 -3.70
C GLY A 76 1.06 4.97 -4.19
N PHE A 77 0.11 5.41 -3.36
CA PHE A 77 -0.78 6.54 -3.68
C PHE A 77 -0.03 7.87 -3.67
N ILE A 78 0.93 8.05 -2.75
CA ILE A 78 1.80 9.23 -2.70
C ILE A 78 2.57 9.41 -4.01
N ALA A 79 3.13 8.32 -4.53
CA ALA A 79 3.88 8.33 -5.79
C ALA A 79 2.98 8.69 -7.00
N LEU A 80 1.70 8.31 -6.97
CA LEU A 80 0.74 8.68 -8.01
C LEU A 80 0.29 10.12 -7.92
N GLU A 81 -0.05 10.58 -6.72
CA GLU A 81 -0.58 11.93 -6.47
C GLU A 81 0.51 13.01 -6.69
N SER A 82 1.75 12.72 -6.29
CA SER A 82 2.90 13.57 -6.58
C SER A 82 3.31 13.57 -8.05
N GLY A 83 3.06 12.47 -8.78
CA GLY A 83 3.37 12.33 -10.20
C GLY A 83 2.37 13.03 -11.13
N MET A 84 1.12 13.21 -10.68
CA MET A 84 0.07 13.92 -11.43
C MET A 84 -0.05 15.40 -11.04
N GLY A 85 0.52 15.80 -9.90
CA GLY A 85 0.48 17.16 -9.38
C GLY A 85 1.46 18.13 -10.05
N ARG A 86 1.11 19.42 -10.09
CA ARG A 86 2.02 20.50 -10.52
C ARG A 86 3.23 20.55 -9.59
N ALA A 87 4.46 20.48 -10.13
CA ALA A 87 5.73 20.43 -9.38
C ALA A 87 5.89 21.48 -8.26
N LYS A 88 5.20 22.63 -8.33
CA LYS A 88 5.21 23.67 -7.29
C LYS A 88 4.49 23.27 -5.99
N ASN A 89 3.50 22.38 -6.06
CA ASN A 89 2.67 21.99 -4.90
C ASN A 89 2.90 20.55 -4.43
N VAL A 90 3.65 19.74 -5.19
CA VAL A 90 3.96 18.33 -4.90
C VAL A 90 4.53 18.13 -3.49
N ARG A 91 5.35 19.07 -3.01
CA ARG A 91 5.95 19.00 -1.67
C ARG A 91 4.90 19.06 -0.55
N ASN A 92 3.90 19.91 -0.70
CA ASN A 92 2.84 20.08 0.29
C ASN A 92 1.89 18.88 0.34
N ILE A 93 1.76 18.17 -0.79
CA ILE A 93 0.95 16.95 -0.92
C ILE A 93 1.71 15.77 -0.32
N CYS A 94 2.99 15.61 -0.65
CA CYS A 94 3.83 14.54 -0.12
C CYS A 94 3.98 14.63 1.41
N LEU A 95 4.14 15.85 1.95
CA LEU A 95 4.22 16.06 3.40
C LEU A 95 2.95 15.64 4.14
N LYS A 96 1.77 15.95 3.61
CA LYS A 96 0.51 15.53 4.24
C LYS A 96 0.37 14.02 4.29
N ASN A 97 0.74 13.34 3.22
CA ASN A 97 0.65 11.89 3.16
C ASN A 97 1.66 11.17 4.07
N VAL A 98 2.84 11.75 4.31
CA VAL A 98 3.79 11.20 5.29
C VAL A 98 3.28 11.42 6.72
N VAL A 99 2.74 12.61 7.01
CA VAL A 99 2.14 12.92 8.31
C VAL A 99 0.94 12.02 8.59
N ASP A 100 0.15 11.69 7.56
CA ASP A 100 -0.99 10.77 7.66
C ASP A 100 -0.58 9.36 8.13
N VAL A 101 0.44 8.76 7.52
CA VAL A 101 0.95 7.44 7.94
C VAL A 101 1.43 7.44 9.39
N LEU A 102 2.17 8.49 9.79
CA LEU A 102 2.72 8.62 11.14
C LEU A 102 1.61 8.82 12.17
N LEU A 103 0.67 9.72 11.89
CA LEU A 103 -0.44 10.01 12.79
C LEU A 103 -1.39 8.81 12.90
N CYS A 104 -1.64 8.11 11.79
CA CYS A 104 -2.45 6.88 11.77
C CYS A 104 -1.82 5.79 12.66
N ALA A 105 -0.51 5.55 12.54
CA ALA A 105 0.19 4.57 13.38
C ALA A 105 0.15 4.95 14.87
N LEU A 106 0.35 6.23 15.21
CA LEU A 106 0.28 6.73 16.58
C LEU A 106 -1.15 6.62 17.17
N CYS A 107 -2.17 6.96 16.40
CA CYS A 107 -3.57 6.83 16.80
C CYS A 107 -3.98 5.36 17.00
N TRP A 108 -3.51 4.46 16.13
CA TRP A 108 -3.76 3.02 16.26
C TRP A 108 -3.13 2.45 17.52
N TRP A 109 -1.88 2.84 17.80
CA TRP A 109 -1.17 2.48 19.02
C TRP A 109 -1.93 3.00 20.26
N ALA A 110 -2.20 4.31 20.34
CA ALA A 110 -2.76 4.94 21.54
C ALA A 110 -4.20 4.49 21.87
N VAL A 111 -5.10 4.54 20.90
CA VAL A 111 -6.54 4.31 21.15
C VAL A 111 -7.17 3.26 20.23
N GLY A 112 -6.57 2.98 19.07
CA GLY A 112 -7.13 2.06 18.09
C GLY A 112 -7.19 0.61 18.59
N PHE A 113 -6.16 0.15 19.30
CA PHE A 113 -6.16 -1.21 19.86
C PHE A 113 -7.28 -1.41 20.88
N GLY A 114 -7.48 -0.45 21.79
CA GLY A 114 -8.53 -0.53 22.80
C GLY A 114 -9.95 -0.46 22.23
N PHE A 115 -10.19 0.35 21.19
CA PHE A 115 -11.50 0.39 20.55
C PHE A 115 -11.83 -0.86 19.73
N ALA A 116 -10.83 -1.44 19.06
CA ALA A 116 -11.03 -2.58 18.16
C ALA A 116 -10.99 -3.95 18.88
N TYR A 117 -10.15 -4.09 19.90
CA TYR A 117 -9.89 -5.36 20.58
C TYR A 117 -10.10 -5.30 22.10
N GLY A 118 -10.59 -4.18 22.63
CA GLY A 118 -10.93 -4.04 24.05
C GLY A 118 -12.24 -4.70 24.46
N ASP A 119 -12.44 -4.86 25.77
CA ASP A 119 -13.69 -5.42 26.31
C ASP A 119 -14.87 -4.57 25.91
N SER A 120 -15.86 -5.22 25.31
CA SER A 120 -17.01 -4.59 24.71
C SER A 120 -18.28 -4.90 25.51
N ALA A 121 -18.79 -3.94 26.28
CA ALA A 121 -20.17 -3.98 26.76
C ALA A 121 -21.12 -3.61 25.59
N GLY A 122 -21.71 -4.64 24.96
CA GLY A 122 -22.69 -4.48 23.88
C GLY A 122 -22.19 -4.72 22.45
N GLY A 123 -20.92 -5.13 22.26
CA GLY A 123 -20.39 -5.59 20.96
C GLY A 123 -20.15 -4.53 19.88
N VAL A 124 -20.34 -3.25 20.20
CA VAL A 124 -20.17 -2.13 19.25
C VAL A 124 -18.85 -1.38 19.43
N ILE A 125 -18.37 -1.21 20.66
CA ILE A 125 -17.14 -0.47 20.99
C ILE A 125 -16.44 -1.15 22.17
N GLY A 126 -15.11 -1.34 22.06
CA GLY A 126 -14.26 -1.75 23.18
C GLY A 126 -13.90 -0.58 24.09
N TYR A 127 -13.94 -0.79 25.41
CA TYR A 127 -13.68 0.27 26.42
C TYR A 127 -12.46 -0.01 27.30
N SER A 128 -11.72 -1.10 27.07
CA SER A 128 -10.54 -1.50 27.85
C SER A 128 -9.32 -1.71 26.94
N ASN A 129 -8.12 -1.80 27.52
CA ASN A 129 -6.85 -1.98 26.78
C ASN A 129 -6.51 -0.84 25.78
N PHE A 130 -6.83 0.40 26.13
CA PHE A 130 -6.09 1.54 25.57
C PHE A 130 -4.66 1.52 26.08
N LEU A 131 -3.73 2.14 25.34
CA LEU A 131 -2.44 2.49 25.93
C LEU A 131 -2.57 3.64 26.91
#